data_AF-A0A2H8TJZ0-F1
#
_entry.id   AF-A0A2H8TJZ0-F1
#
_cell.length_a   1.000
_cell.length_b   1.000
_cell.length_c   1.000
_cell.angle_alpha   90.00
_cell.angle_beta   90.00
_cell.angle_gamma   90.00
#
_symmetry.space_group_name_H-M   'P 1'
#
loop_
_entity.id
_entity.type
_entity.pdbx_description
1 polymer ?
#
loop_
_entity_poly.entity_id
_entity_poly.type
_entity_poly.pdbx_seq_one_letter_code
_entity_poly.pdbx_strand_id
1 'polypeptide(L)'
;MATMTEQVSKLLDFSQKLDITLLENIVGCMYTGTGDQQRAAQEVLTTLKEHPDAWTRVDTILEFSNNQQTKYFALQILEQLIKTRWKVLPRNQCEGIKKYIVALIIKTSSDPVTMEREKTYLNKLNIILVQVLKREWPKNWESFVGEIVGASRTNESLCQNNMVILKLLSEEVFDFSAGNMTQMKAKHLKDTMCSEFAQIFELCQFVLGSSQNVALVNATLDTLLRFLNWIPLGYIFETDLIDTLIFKFFNVPMFRNITLQCLTEVAAVTVPNYDAAFAGLFSKTMAQLVQMLPIHTNIKEAYASGQDQEQNFIQNLALFLCTFLKEHALLVEKNGSNEDLLKALHYLVMISEVEEIEIFKICLEYWNSLAASLYRENPFGQLQIVGLFSLSPSSRPDGNTISPRRQFYAPVISQMRYIMISRMAKPEEVLVVENENGEVVREFMKDTDAISLYKSMRETLVYLTHLDCVDTERIMTEKLHNQVNGNEWSWKNLNTLCWAIGSISGAMHEEDEKRFLVTAIKDLLGLCEQKKRQRQ
;
A
#
# COMPACT_ATOMS: atom_id res chain seq x y z
N MET A 1 14.86 27.88 43.62
CA MET A 1 14.82 27.03 42.42
C MET A 1 15.93 27.50 41.52
N ALA A 2 16.88 26.63 41.16
CA ALA A 2 17.91 26.97 40.18
C ALA A 2 17.23 27.34 38.85
N THR A 3 17.74 28.36 38.15
CA THR A 3 17.20 28.70 36.83
C THR A 3 17.46 27.53 35.87
N MET A 4 16.57 27.32 34.89
CA MET A 4 16.71 26.21 33.94
C MET A 4 18.08 26.26 33.24
N THR A 5 18.61 27.46 32.99
CA THR A 5 19.96 27.78 32.48
C THR A 5 21.10 27.20 33.34
N GLU A 6 20.95 27.21 34.66
CA GLU A 6 21.92 26.68 35.63
C GLU A 6 21.92 25.15 35.67
N GLN A 7 20.76 24.54 35.40
CA GLN A 7 20.61 23.09 35.21
C GLN A 7 21.27 22.63 33.90
N VAL A 8 21.23 23.44 32.84
CA VAL A 8 21.93 23.20 31.56
C VAL A 8 23.43 23.11 31.77
N SER A 9 24.01 24.08 32.46
CA SER A 9 25.46 24.11 32.71
C SER A 9 25.94 22.89 33.50
N LYS A 10 25.10 22.35 34.39
CA LYS A 10 25.43 21.13 35.16
C LYS A 10 25.39 19.87 34.29
N LEU A 11 24.41 19.74 33.40
CA LEU A 11 24.37 18.60 32.49
C LEU A 11 25.47 18.64 31.43
N LEU A 12 25.92 19.83 31.02
CA LEU A 12 27.01 20.02 30.06
C LEU A 12 28.41 20.01 30.71
N ASP A 13 28.54 19.90 32.03
CA ASP A 13 29.84 19.79 32.69
C ASP A 13 30.35 18.33 32.66
N PHE A 14 31.27 18.03 31.74
CA PHE A 14 31.88 16.70 31.56
C PHE A 14 33.01 16.40 32.55
N SER A 15 33.35 17.33 33.44
CA SER A 15 34.30 17.07 34.53
C SER A 15 33.65 16.38 35.74
N GLN A 16 32.31 16.40 35.82
CA GLN A 16 31.54 15.83 36.91
C GLN A 16 30.73 14.60 36.48
N LYS A 17 30.31 13.79 37.46
CA LYS A 17 29.37 12.69 37.21
C LYS A 17 28.04 13.25 36.73
N LEU A 18 27.46 12.63 35.70
CA LEU A 18 26.15 13.00 35.17
C LEU A 18 25.07 12.81 36.24
N ASP A 19 24.30 13.86 36.52
CA ASP A 19 23.07 13.76 37.31
C ASP A 19 21.92 13.22 36.45
N ILE A 20 21.64 11.92 36.62
CA ILE A 20 20.62 11.20 35.85
C ILE A 20 19.22 11.64 36.24
N THR A 21 18.99 11.97 37.51
CA THR A 21 17.69 12.45 37.98
C THR A 21 17.37 13.79 37.34
N LEU A 22 18.36 14.68 37.24
CA LEU A 22 18.21 15.94 36.53
C LEU A 22 17.92 15.72 35.04
N LEU A 23 18.64 14.82 34.38
CA LEU A 23 18.38 14.49 32.98
C LEU A 23 16.96 13.93 32.78
N GLU A 24 16.50 13.02 33.64
CA GLU A 24 15.14 12.47 33.61
C GLU A 24 14.07 13.55 33.79
N ASN A 25 14.30 14.52 34.67
CA ASN A 25 13.39 15.64 34.87
C ASN A 25 13.30 16.53 33.61
N ILE A 26 14.43 16.82 32.94
CA ILE A 26 14.43 17.64 31.73
C ILE A 26 13.81 16.89 30.55
N VAL A 27 14.12 15.60 30.38
CA VAL A 27 13.45 14.75 29.41
C VAL A 27 11.95 14.71 29.69
N GLY A 28 11.55 14.53 30.95
CA GLY A 28 10.16 14.62 31.39
C GLY A 28 9.50 15.93 30.96
N CYS A 29 10.13 17.08 31.23
CA CYS A 29 9.65 18.40 30.82
C CYS A 29 9.49 18.54 29.30
N MET A 30 10.30 17.86 28.49
CA MET A 30 10.15 17.88 27.03
C MET A 30 8.88 17.16 26.57
N TYR A 31 8.47 16.08 27.25
CA TYR A 31 7.28 15.30 26.91
C TYR A 31 6.00 15.78 27.60
N THR A 32 6.08 16.32 28.82
CA THR A 32 4.90 16.72 29.62
C THR A 32 4.79 18.22 29.88
N GLY A 33 5.86 18.98 29.64
CA GLY A 33 5.86 20.43 29.80
C GLY A 33 5.08 21.15 28.70
N THR A 34 4.78 22.43 28.93
CA THR A 34 4.05 23.27 27.98
C THR A 34 4.76 24.61 27.78
N GLY A 35 4.59 25.20 26.59
CA GLY A 35 5.09 26.53 26.26
C GLY A 35 6.61 26.68 26.42
N ASP A 36 7.03 27.68 27.19
CA ASP A 36 8.43 28.05 27.35
C ASP A 36 9.27 26.97 28.04
N GLN A 37 8.67 26.21 28.97
CA GLN A 37 9.38 25.11 29.66
C GLN A 37 9.74 23.98 28.69
N GLN A 38 8.83 23.63 27.79
CA GLN A 38 9.08 22.60 26.79
C GLN A 38 10.16 23.05 25.80
N ARG A 39 10.09 24.30 25.32
CA ARG A 39 11.09 24.88 24.41
C ARG A 39 12.48 24.89 25.06
N ALA A 40 12.58 25.35 26.30
CA ALA A 40 13.84 25.36 27.03
C ALA A 40 14.39 23.93 27.23
N ALA A 41 13.55 22.95 27.60
CA ALA A 41 13.98 21.55 27.69
C ALA A 41 14.50 21.00 26.36
N GLN A 42 13.84 21.33 25.24
CA GLN A 42 14.26 20.92 23.90
C GLN A 42 15.62 21.53 23.51
N GLU A 43 15.85 22.82 23.77
CA GLU A 43 17.14 23.48 23.49
C GLU A 43 18.29 22.81 24.26
N VAL A 44 18.03 22.45 25.52
CA VAL A 44 19.01 21.78 26.38
C VAL A 44 19.37 20.39 25.85
N LEU A 45 18.35 19.59 25.53
CA LEU A 45 18.55 18.24 25.02
C LEU A 45 19.24 18.25 23.65
N THR A 46 18.92 19.22 22.79
CA THR A 46 19.60 19.42 21.50
C THR A 46 21.08 19.76 21.72
N THR A 47 21.37 20.73 22.60
CA THR A 47 22.74 21.15 22.91
C THR A 47 23.56 19.99 23.50
N LEU A 48 22.98 19.24 24.42
CA LEU A 48 23.63 18.06 25.00
C LEU A 48 23.88 16.99 23.95
N LYS A 49 22.94 16.74 23.04
CA LYS A 49 23.06 15.74 21.98
C LYS A 49 24.15 16.09 20.96
N GLU A 50 24.30 17.37 20.65
CA GLU A 50 25.32 17.87 19.70
C GLU A 50 26.72 17.95 20.32
N HIS A 51 26.83 17.90 21.64
CA HIS A 51 28.13 17.99 22.32
C HIS A 51 29.08 16.85 21.91
N PRO A 52 30.37 17.13 21.60
CA PRO A 52 31.31 16.14 21.09
C PRO A 52 31.51 14.95 22.03
N ASP A 53 31.43 15.16 23.34
CA ASP A 53 31.66 14.11 24.35
C ASP A 53 30.37 13.49 24.90
N ALA A 54 29.20 13.87 24.40
CA ALA A 54 27.90 13.38 24.89
C ALA A 54 27.80 11.84 24.92
N TRP A 55 28.40 11.20 23.92
CA TRP A 55 28.40 9.74 23.80
C TRP A 55 29.09 9.01 24.95
N THR A 56 30.03 9.66 25.63
CA THR A 56 30.76 9.09 26.79
C THR A 56 29.87 8.86 28.01
N ARG A 57 28.65 9.41 28.01
CA ARG A 57 27.66 9.26 29.08
C ARG A 57 26.56 8.25 28.76
N VAL A 58 26.52 7.73 27.54
CA VAL A 58 25.40 6.93 27.04
C VAL A 58 25.25 5.63 27.83
N ASP A 59 26.36 4.94 28.13
CA ASP A 59 26.38 3.72 28.95
C ASP A 59 25.79 3.96 30.34
N THR A 60 26.22 5.05 30.99
CA THR A 60 25.76 5.48 32.32
C THR A 60 24.25 5.78 32.30
N ILE A 61 23.76 6.46 31.26
CA ILE A 61 22.32 6.74 31.13
C ILE A 61 21.54 5.44 30.95
N LEU A 62 22.00 4.54 30.09
CA LEU A 62 21.30 3.29 29.79
C LEU A 62 21.30 2.30 30.97
N GLU A 63 22.34 2.32 31.80
CA GLU A 63 22.48 1.46 32.98
C GLU A 63 21.61 1.93 34.16
N PHE A 64 21.60 3.23 34.46
CA PHE A 64 21.03 3.74 35.70
C PHE A 64 19.69 4.48 35.54
N SER A 65 19.30 4.89 34.32
CA SER A 65 17.99 5.51 34.11
C SER A 65 16.87 4.47 34.15
N ASN A 66 15.74 4.81 34.78
CA ASN A 66 14.53 3.99 34.77
C ASN A 66 13.50 4.50 33.75
N ASN A 67 13.70 5.70 33.20
CA ASN A 67 12.80 6.32 32.25
C ASN A 67 13.12 5.89 30.80
N GLN A 68 12.13 5.29 30.12
CA GLN A 68 12.29 4.82 28.74
C GLN A 68 12.62 5.95 27.75
N GLN A 69 12.09 7.16 27.96
CA GLN A 69 12.37 8.32 27.11
C GLN A 69 13.81 8.81 27.26
N THR A 70 14.35 8.76 28.49
CA THR A 70 15.75 9.12 28.75
C THR A 70 16.71 8.11 28.12
N LYS A 71 16.38 6.81 28.19
CA LYS A 71 17.11 5.77 27.45
C LYS A 71 17.03 5.98 25.94
N TYR A 72 15.85 6.32 25.42
CA TYR A 72 15.66 6.63 24.01
C TYR A 72 16.52 7.82 23.56
N PHE A 73 16.57 8.88 24.36
CA PHE A 73 17.44 10.03 24.11
C PHE A 73 18.92 9.64 24.09
N ALA A 74 19.38 8.80 25.03
CA ALA A 74 20.75 8.29 25.02
C ALA A 74 21.07 7.51 23.72
N LEU A 75 20.13 6.70 23.22
CA LEU A 75 20.29 6.03 21.93
C LEU A 75 20.33 7.01 20.75
N GLN A 76 19.65 8.16 20.80
CA GLN A 76 19.76 9.19 19.77
C GLN A 76 21.16 9.81 19.72
N ILE A 77 21.80 10.01 20.88
CA ILE A 77 23.20 10.47 20.96
C ILE A 77 24.12 9.43 20.30
N LEU A 78 23.93 8.16 20.63
CA LEU A 78 24.73 7.07 20.07
C LEU A 78 24.51 6.92 18.56
N GLU A 79 23.29 7.08 18.07
CA GLU A 79 22.98 7.08 16.64
C GLU A 79 23.75 8.15 15.89
N GLN A 80 23.78 9.38 16.43
CA GLN A 80 24.50 10.49 15.83
C GLN A 80 26.00 10.21 15.78
N LEU A 81 26.57 9.63 16.85
CA LEU A 81 27.97 9.19 16.87
C LEU A 81 28.26 8.19 15.75
N ILE A 82 27.44 7.14 15.63
CA ILE A 82 27.60 6.08 14.61
C ILE A 82 27.46 6.65 13.19
N LYS A 83 26.53 7.60 12.99
CA LYS A 83 26.30 8.20 11.67
C LYS A 83 27.43 9.13 11.23
N THR A 84 28.02 9.88 12.16
CA THR A 84 28.92 11.00 11.82
C THR A 84 30.39 10.73 12.10
N ARG A 85 30.71 10.09 13.23
CA ARG A 85 32.10 10.00 13.76
C ARG A 85 32.64 8.59 13.92
N TRP A 86 31.86 7.57 13.55
CA TRP A 86 32.26 6.15 13.70
C TRP A 86 33.63 5.79 13.12
N LYS A 87 33.99 6.36 11.95
CA LYS A 87 35.28 6.07 11.29
C LYS A 87 36.51 6.64 12.03
N VAL A 88 36.29 7.64 12.90
CA VAL A 88 37.36 8.33 13.64
C VAL A 88 37.55 7.71 15.03
N LEU A 89 36.59 6.93 15.51
CA LEU A 89 36.69 6.27 16.80
C LEU A 89 37.79 5.20 16.81
N PRO A 90 38.55 5.07 17.91
CA PRO A 90 39.43 3.94 18.15
C PRO A 90 38.70 2.60 18.00
N ARG A 91 39.35 1.61 17.38
CA ARG A 91 38.73 0.30 17.07
C ARG A 91 38.21 -0.44 18.30
N ASN A 92 38.90 -0.34 19.42
CA ASN A 92 38.45 -0.90 20.70
C ASN A 92 37.13 -0.28 21.20
N GLN A 93 36.91 1.02 20.96
CA GLN A 93 35.65 1.67 21.30
C GLN A 93 34.52 1.23 20.37
N CYS A 94 34.78 1.09 19.06
CA CYS A 94 33.81 0.54 18.12
C CYS A 94 33.36 -0.86 18.53
N GLU A 95 34.31 -1.75 18.87
CA GLU A 95 34.04 -3.10 19.37
C GLU A 95 33.28 -3.10 20.71
N GLY A 96 33.62 -2.18 21.62
CA GLY A 96 32.92 -2.00 22.89
C GLY A 96 31.45 -1.62 22.69
N ILE A 97 31.18 -0.61 21.85
CA ILE A 97 29.82 -0.16 21.52
C ILE A 97 29.04 -1.30 20.86
N LYS A 98 29.67 -2.01 19.90
CA LYS A 98 29.08 -3.14 19.20
C LYS A 98 28.60 -4.23 20.18
N LYS A 99 29.49 -4.70 21.04
CA LYS A 99 29.18 -5.75 22.04
C LYS A 99 28.13 -5.28 23.03
N TYR A 100 28.19 -4.03 23.47
CA TYR A 100 27.25 -3.46 24.42
C TYR A 100 25.82 -3.40 23.85
N ILE A 101 25.66 -2.92 22.60
CA ILE A 101 24.34 -2.87 21.95
C ILE A 101 23.77 -4.26 21.71
N VAL A 102 24.58 -5.22 21.27
CA VAL A 102 24.15 -6.63 21.12
C VAL A 102 23.70 -7.21 22.46
N ALA A 103 24.46 -6.98 23.54
CA ALA A 103 24.11 -7.47 24.87
C ALA A 103 22.80 -6.86 25.39
N LEU A 104 22.58 -5.56 25.16
CA LEU A 104 21.32 -4.89 25.51
C LEU A 104 20.14 -5.44 24.72
N ILE A 105 20.31 -5.69 23.42
CA ILE A 105 19.25 -6.29 22.58
C ILE A 105 18.90 -7.68 23.12
N ILE A 106 19.89 -8.55 23.32
CA ILE A 106 19.67 -9.91 23.85
C ILE A 106 18.95 -9.83 25.20
N LYS A 107 19.42 -9.00 26.14
CA LYS A 107 18.79 -8.84 27.46
C LYS A 107 17.33 -8.40 27.35
N THR A 108 17.03 -7.48 26.44
CA THR A 108 15.70 -6.86 26.32
C THR A 108 14.72 -7.73 25.51
N SER A 109 15.21 -8.57 24.59
CA SER A 109 14.39 -9.42 23.71
C SER A 109 14.31 -10.89 24.13
N SER A 110 15.04 -11.33 25.16
CA SER A 110 15.04 -12.74 25.58
C SER A 110 13.75 -13.20 26.26
N ASP A 111 12.93 -12.26 26.74
CA ASP A 111 11.68 -12.50 27.46
C ASP A 111 10.51 -11.72 26.81
N PRO A 112 9.38 -12.38 26.46
CA PRO A 112 8.24 -11.73 25.79
C PRO A 112 7.65 -10.55 26.57
N VAL A 113 7.60 -10.65 27.91
CA VAL A 113 6.99 -9.60 28.75
C VAL A 113 7.85 -8.33 28.72
N THR A 114 9.16 -8.50 28.85
CA THR A 114 10.12 -7.40 28.73
C THR A 114 10.12 -6.80 27.33
N MET A 115 10.05 -7.65 26.30
CA MET A 115 10.01 -7.23 24.90
C MET A 115 8.80 -6.34 24.59
N GLU A 116 7.61 -6.69 25.07
CA GLU A 116 6.41 -5.87 24.86
C GLU A 116 6.42 -4.60 25.72
N ARG A 117 6.84 -4.70 27.00
CA ARG A 117 6.98 -3.52 27.88
C ARG A 117 7.98 -2.49 27.34
N GLU A 118 9.08 -2.95 26.77
CA GLU A 118 10.18 -2.10 26.31
C GLU A 118 10.24 -1.95 24.78
N LYS A 119 9.15 -2.28 24.07
CA LYS A 119 9.06 -2.33 22.61
C LYS A 119 9.64 -1.11 21.88
N THR A 120 9.29 0.10 22.31
CA THR A 120 9.80 1.35 21.73
C THR A 120 11.31 1.49 21.88
N TYR A 121 11.84 1.08 23.04
CA TYR A 121 13.28 1.10 23.33
C TYR A 121 14.02 0.02 22.54
N LEU A 122 13.48 -1.20 22.48
CA LEU A 122 14.03 -2.29 21.69
C LEU A 122 14.05 -1.98 20.19
N ASN A 123 12.96 -1.43 19.65
CA ASN A 123 12.92 -0.96 18.27
C ASN A 123 14.02 0.07 17.98
N LYS A 124 14.28 0.98 18.92
CA LYS A 124 15.38 1.94 18.78
C LYS A 124 16.73 1.24 18.81
N LEU A 125 16.96 0.30 19.72
CA LEU A 125 18.19 -0.51 19.75
C LEU A 125 18.43 -1.25 18.43
N ASN A 126 17.39 -1.84 17.84
CA ASN A 126 17.48 -2.51 16.53
C ASN A 126 17.93 -1.53 15.43
N ILE A 127 17.36 -0.31 15.40
CA ILE A 127 17.81 0.74 14.47
C ILE A 127 19.28 1.09 14.71
N ILE A 128 19.72 1.24 15.97
CA ILE A 128 21.13 1.50 16.31
C ILE A 128 22.03 0.38 15.79
N LEU A 129 21.66 -0.88 16.02
CA LEU A 129 22.40 -2.04 15.52
C LEU A 129 22.51 -2.00 13.99
N VAL A 130 21.43 -1.71 13.26
CA VAL A 130 21.47 -1.58 11.80
C VAL A 130 22.39 -0.43 11.36
N GLN A 131 22.41 0.70 12.09
CA GLN A 131 23.39 1.76 11.81
C GLN A 131 24.85 1.30 12.03
N VAL A 132 25.12 0.45 13.03
CA VAL A 132 26.44 -0.18 13.22
C VAL A 132 26.76 -1.15 12.08
N LEU A 133 25.81 -1.99 11.67
CA LEU A 133 25.97 -2.94 10.56
C LEU A 133 26.31 -2.21 9.26
N LYS A 134 25.64 -1.11 8.95
CA LYS A 134 25.98 -0.26 7.79
C LYS A 134 27.42 0.25 7.83
N ARG A 135 28.11 0.26 8.98
CA ARG A 135 29.50 0.73 9.11
C ARG A 135 30.50 -0.41 9.13
N GLU A 136 30.17 -1.53 9.76
CA GLU A 136 31.09 -2.63 10.03
C GLU A 136 30.85 -3.87 9.15
N TRP A 137 29.60 -4.18 8.80
CA TRP A 137 29.28 -5.32 7.93
C TRP A 137 29.44 -4.93 6.45
N PRO A 138 30.05 -5.78 5.61
CA PRO A 138 30.57 -7.12 5.94
C PRO A 138 32.00 -7.16 6.46
N LYS A 139 32.86 -6.20 6.10
CA LYS A 139 34.33 -6.30 6.24
C LYS A 139 34.87 -6.54 7.66
N ASN A 140 34.23 -5.98 8.67
CA ASN A 140 34.68 -6.07 10.07
C ASN A 140 33.71 -6.90 10.94
N TRP A 141 32.72 -7.52 10.31
CA TRP A 141 31.76 -8.38 11.01
C TRP A 141 31.21 -9.46 10.06
N GLU A 142 32.12 -10.23 9.47
CA GLU A 142 31.81 -11.25 8.45
C GLU A 142 30.87 -12.35 9.00
N SER A 143 30.97 -12.67 10.28
CA SER A 143 30.16 -13.72 10.93
C SER A 143 28.74 -13.28 11.28
N PHE A 144 28.34 -12.03 11.05
CA PHE A 144 27.07 -11.48 11.54
C PHE A 144 25.84 -12.32 11.15
N VAL A 145 25.70 -12.67 9.86
CA VAL A 145 24.53 -13.43 9.38
C VAL A 145 24.49 -14.83 10.01
N GLY A 146 25.63 -15.50 10.11
CA GLY A 146 25.72 -16.81 10.77
C GLY A 146 25.38 -16.72 12.27
N GLU A 147 25.87 -15.68 12.96
CA GLU A 147 25.61 -15.44 14.38
C GLU A 147 24.12 -15.17 14.65
N ILE A 148 23.50 -14.26 13.88
CA ILE A 148 22.08 -13.90 14.08
C ILE A 148 21.14 -15.07 13.73
N VAL A 149 21.42 -15.83 12.68
CA VAL A 149 20.65 -17.03 12.32
C VAL A 149 20.82 -18.12 13.38
N GLY A 150 22.04 -18.36 13.84
CA GLY A 150 22.32 -19.33 14.90
C GLY A 150 21.60 -18.98 16.21
N ALA A 151 21.69 -17.72 16.64
CA ALA A 151 21.01 -17.23 17.84
C ALA A 151 19.48 -17.34 17.73
N SER A 152 18.91 -17.09 16.55
CA SER A 152 17.47 -17.19 16.30
C SER A 152 16.91 -18.61 16.51
N ARG A 153 17.74 -19.64 16.36
CA ARG A 153 17.31 -21.04 16.60
C ARG A 153 17.26 -21.41 18.09
N THR A 154 17.77 -20.55 18.99
CA THR A 154 17.87 -20.86 20.42
C THR A 154 16.72 -20.34 21.27
N ASN A 155 16.08 -19.24 20.87
CA ASN A 155 15.01 -18.58 21.61
C ASN A 155 14.06 -17.89 20.63
N GLU A 156 12.76 -18.22 20.70
CA GLU A 156 11.76 -17.67 19.78
C GLU A 156 11.55 -16.15 19.93
N SER A 157 11.64 -15.59 21.13
CA SER A 157 11.52 -14.14 21.37
C SER A 157 12.70 -13.39 20.75
N LEU A 158 13.90 -13.96 20.89
CA LEU A 158 15.10 -13.45 20.23
C LEU A 158 14.99 -13.58 18.70
N CYS A 159 14.48 -14.70 18.20
CA CYS A 159 14.18 -14.92 16.78
C CYS A 159 13.23 -13.84 16.25
N GLN A 160 12.15 -13.53 16.99
CA GLN A 160 11.19 -12.51 16.60
C GLN A 160 11.87 -11.15 16.45
N ASN A 161 12.71 -10.77 17.40
CA ASN A 161 13.46 -9.52 17.30
C ASN A 161 14.49 -9.52 16.16
N ASN A 162 15.14 -10.67 15.91
CA ASN A 162 16.10 -10.81 14.83
C ASN A 162 15.43 -10.69 13.46
N MET A 163 14.19 -11.16 13.28
CA MET A 163 13.40 -10.90 12.08
C MET A 163 13.20 -9.39 11.87
N VAL A 164 12.86 -8.65 12.93
CA VAL A 164 12.75 -7.18 12.87
C VAL A 164 14.08 -6.51 12.47
N ILE A 165 15.21 -6.97 13.00
CA ILE A 165 16.54 -6.46 12.63
C ILE A 165 16.85 -6.73 11.15
N LEU A 166 16.56 -7.95 10.67
CA LEU A 166 16.78 -8.33 9.27
C LEU A 166 15.88 -7.53 8.32
N LYS A 167 14.63 -7.25 8.71
CA LYS A 167 13.72 -6.35 7.98
C LYS A 167 14.30 -4.94 7.87
N LEU A 168 14.70 -4.34 8.99
CA LEU A 168 15.29 -3.00 9.02
C LEU A 168 16.59 -2.92 8.19
N LEU A 169 17.41 -3.98 8.22
CA LEU A 169 18.61 -4.07 7.41
C LEU A 169 18.27 -4.11 5.91
N SER A 170 17.28 -4.91 5.52
CA SER A 170 16.76 -4.96 4.15
C SER A 170 16.28 -3.59 3.68
N GLU A 171 15.44 -2.91 4.46
CA GLU A 171 14.92 -1.57 4.14
C GLU A 171 16.06 -0.55 3.97
N GLU A 172 17.04 -0.53 4.87
CA GLU A 172 18.17 0.42 4.79
C GLU A 172 19.13 0.15 3.62
N VAL A 173 19.23 -1.09 3.15
CA VAL A 173 20.13 -1.50 2.06
C VAL A 173 19.44 -1.40 0.69
N PHE A 174 18.18 -1.83 0.59
CA PHE A 174 17.46 -1.92 -0.68
C PHE A 174 16.54 -0.75 -0.95
N ASP A 175 15.78 -0.29 0.05
CA ASP A 175 14.73 0.71 -0.13
C ASP A 175 15.26 2.15 0.10
N PHE A 176 16.08 2.34 1.15
CA PHE A 176 16.54 3.67 1.60
C PHE A 176 18.04 3.92 1.41
N SER A 177 18.71 3.15 0.54
CA SER A 177 20.14 3.36 0.28
C SER A 177 20.44 4.60 -0.56
N ALA A 178 19.50 5.02 -1.41
CA ALA A 178 19.61 6.27 -2.17
C ALA A 178 19.64 7.48 -1.23
N GLY A 179 20.62 8.37 -1.39
CA GLY A 179 20.80 9.58 -0.56
C GLY A 179 21.49 9.35 0.80
N ASN A 180 21.43 8.14 1.37
CA ASN A 180 22.01 7.83 2.69
C ASN A 180 23.40 7.19 2.64
N MET A 181 23.82 6.68 1.47
CA MET A 181 25.15 6.10 1.27
C MET A 181 25.64 6.26 -0.18
N THR A 182 26.94 6.16 -0.38
CA THR A 182 27.54 6.19 -1.72
C THR A 182 27.10 4.97 -2.55
N GLN A 183 26.93 5.13 -3.86
CA GLN A 183 26.52 4.05 -4.77
C GLN A 183 27.39 2.78 -4.65
N MET A 184 28.71 2.93 -4.58
CA MET A 184 29.64 1.79 -4.44
C MET A 184 29.40 1.01 -3.14
N LYS A 185 29.11 1.72 -2.04
CA LYS A 185 28.79 1.11 -0.75
C LYS A 185 27.43 0.42 -0.77
N ALA A 186 26.42 1.05 -1.36
CA ALA A 186 25.10 0.43 -1.53
C ALA A 186 25.21 -0.88 -2.32
N LYS A 187 25.90 -0.85 -3.46
CA LYS A 187 26.15 -2.04 -4.27
C LYS A 187 26.85 -3.14 -3.47
N HIS A 188 27.92 -2.82 -2.74
CA HIS A 188 28.64 -3.79 -1.94
C HIS A 188 27.74 -4.46 -0.86
N LEU A 189 26.92 -3.67 -0.15
CA LEU A 189 26.00 -4.21 0.86
C LEU A 189 24.91 -5.09 0.23
N LYS A 190 24.36 -4.68 -0.93
CA LYS A 190 23.39 -5.48 -1.68
C LYS A 190 23.99 -6.82 -2.12
N ASP A 191 25.15 -6.79 -2.76
CA ASP A 191 25.84 -7.99 -3.25
C ASP A 191 26.14 -8.97 -2.10
N THR A 192 26.59 -8.46 -0.94
CA THR A 192 26.85 -9.32 0.22
C THR A 192 25.58 -9.87 0.85
N MET A 193 24.51 -9.06 0.98
CA MET A 193 23.23 -9.55 1.51
C MET A 193 22.67 -10.67 0.63
N CYS A 194 22.75 -10.52 -0.69
CA CYS A 194 22.35 -11.56 -1.64
C CYS A 194 23.19 -12.83 -1.48
N SER A 195 24.50 -12.71 -1.30
CA SER A 195 25.39 -13.88 -1.15
C SER A 195 25.13 -14.69 0.11
N GLU A 196 24.66 -14.04 1.19
CA GLU A 196 24.39 -14.67 2.48
C GLU A 196 22.90 -14.99 2.70
N PHE A 197 22.03 -14.63 1.73
CA PHE A 197 20.57 -14.70 1.89
C PHE A 197 20.03 -16.12 2.10
N ALA A 198 20.70 -17.15 1.56
CA ALA A 198 20.26 -18.54 1.71
C ALA A 198 20.03 -18.93 3.18
N GLN A 199 20.94 -18.55 4.08
CA GLN A 199 20.83 -18.85 5.52
C GLN A 199 19.65 -18.11 6.17
N ILE A 200 19.38 -16.89 5.73
CA ILE A 200 18.25 -16.08 6.19
C ILE A 200 16.93 -16.69 5.71
N PHE A 201 16.88 -17.12 4.46
CA PHE A 201 15.70 -17.75 3.87
C PHE A 201 15.37 -19.10 4.52
N GLU A 202 16.39 -19.94 4.78
CA GLU A 202 16.22 -21.19 5.52
C GLU A 202 15.65 -20.95 6.93
N LEU A 203 16.06 -19.87 7.60
CA LEU A 203 15.48 -19.47 8.88
C LEU A 203 14.00 -19.07 8.71
N CYS A 204 13.66 -18.30 7.68
CA CYS A 204 12.28 -17.93 7.38
C CYS A 204 11.42 -19.17 7.12
N GLN A 205 11.87 -20.10 6.25
CA GLN A 205 11.16 -21.35 5.98
C GLN A 205 11.00 -22.20 7.24
N PHE A 206 12.03 -22.28 8.09
CA PHE A 206 11.94 -22.99 9.36
C PHE A 206 10.85 -22.40 10.28
N VAL A 207 10.84 -21.07 10.45
CA VAL A 207 9.84 -20.39 11.29
C VAL A 207 8.44 -20.54 10.70
N LEU A 208 8.27 -20.26 9.40
CA LEU A 208 6.98 -20.37 8.72
C LEU A 208 6.48 -21.81 8.64
N GLY A 209 7.37 -22.80 8.61
CA GLY A 209 7.04 -24.22 8.59
C GLY A 209 6.68 -24.77 9.97
N SER A 210 7.38 -24.37 11.03
CA SER A 210 7.35 -25.09 12.31
C SER A 210 6.89 -24.28 13.52
N SER A 211 7.01 -22.95 13.55
CA SER A 211 6.65 -22.18 14.75
C SER A 211 5.14 -22.02 14.90
N GLN A 212 4.68 -22.07 16.16
CA GLN A 212 3.29 -21.77 16.55
C GLN A 212 3.17 -20.38 17.20
N ASN A 213 4.29 -19.67 17.36
CA ASN A 213 4.31 -18.35 17.97
C ASN A 213 3.82 -17.29 16.98
N VAL A 214 2.61 -16.80 17.22
CA VAL A 214 1.92 -15.86 16.34
C VAL A 214 2.74 -14.59 16.08
N ALA A 215 3.35 -14.00 17.12
CA ALA A 215 4.11 -12.76 16.99
C ALA A 215 5.38 -12.96 16.15
N LEU A 216 6.06 -14.10 16.33
CA LEU A 216 7.22 -14.49 15.52
C LEU A 216 6.84 -14.76 14.06
N VAL A 217 5.76 -15.51 13.81
CA VAL A 217 5.27 -15.76 12.44
C VAL A 217 4.92 -14.45 11.75
N ASN A 218 4.20 -13.54 12.43
CA ASN A 218 3.87 -12.24 11.86
C ASN A 218 5.12 -11.42 11.54
N ALA A 219 6.08 -11.35 12.47
CA ALA A 219 7.35 -10.65 12.22
C ALA A 219 8.14 -11.26 11.05
N THR A 220 8.06 -12.58 10.86
CA THR A 220 8.69 -13.27 9.73
C THR A 220 8.00 -12.96 8.41
N LEU A 221 6.66 -12.91 8.38
CA LEU A 221 5.89 -12.49 7.19
C LEU A 221 6.15 -11.02 6.83
N ASP A 222 6.17 -10.12 7.82
CA ASP A 222 6.55 -8.71 7.65
C ASP A 222 7.97 -8.55 7.07
N THR A 223 8.89 -9.42 7.50
CA THR A 223 10.28 -9.42 7.04
C THR A 223 10.36 -9.96 5.61
N LEU A 224 9.65 -11.06 5.33
CA LEU A 224 9.56 -11.65 4.00
C LEU A 224 9.01 -10.65 2.98
N LEU A 225 7.99 -9.85 3.34
CA LEU A 225 7.45 -8.81 2.48
C LEU A 225 8.55 -7.88 1.93
N ARG A 226 9.51 -7.48 2.78
CA ARG A 226 10.64 -6.62 2.36
C ARG A 226 11.69 -7.37 1.53
N PHE A 227 11.81 -8.68 1.72
CA PHE A 227 12.71 -9.51 0.92
C PHE A 227 12.20 -9.72 -0.51
N LEU A 228 10.89 -9.90 -0.69
CA LEU A 228 10.28 -10.16 -2.01
C LEU A 228 10.65 -9.11 -3.07
N ASN A 229 10.96 -7.88 -2.66
CA ASN A 229 11.36 -6.78 -3.54
C ASN A 229 12.71 -6.98 -4.27
N TRP A 230 13.59 -7.86 -3.77
CA TRP A 230 14.97 -7.92 -4.28
C TRP A 230 15.59 -9.32 -4.32
N ILE A 231 15.00 -10.31 -3.67
CA ILE A 231 15.59 -11.65 -3.62
C ILE A 231 15.57 -12.35 -4.98
N PRO A 232 16.52 -13.27 -5.24
CA PRO A 232 16.49 -14.09 -6.43
C PRO A 232 15.17 -14.86 -6.56
N LEU A 233 14.61 -14.88 -7.76
CA LEU A 233 13.28 -15.46 -8.03
C LEU A 233 13.17 -16.95 -7.73
N GLY A 234 14.28 -17.69 -7.75
CA GLY A 234 14.30 -19.11 -7.37
C GLY A 234 13.78 -19.34 -5.93
N TYR A 235 14.03 -18.41 -4.99
CA TYR A 235 13.48 -18.52 -3.64
C TYR A 235 11.96 -18.42 -3.60
N ILE A 236 11.35 -17.74 -4.58
CA ILE A 236 9.90 -17.52 -4.66
C ILE A 236 9.22 -18.64 -5.42
N PHE A 237 9.73 -18.98 -6.61
CA PHE A 237 9.06 -19.86 -7.56
C PHE A 237 9.60 -21.30 -7.61
N GLU A 238 10.78 -21.57 -7.03
CA GLU A 238 11.39 -22.91 -7.00
C GLU A 238 11.38 -23.51 -5.59
N THR A 239 10.54 -22.96 -4.70
CA THR A 239 10.31 -23.44 -3.34
C THR A 239 8.81 -23.60 -3.07
N ASP A 240 8.45 -24.08 -1.88
CA ASP A 240 7.07 -24.19 -1.40
C ASP A 240 6.51 -22.87 -0.83
N LEU A 241 7.20 -21.74 -1.03
CA LEU A 241 6.84 -20.46 -0.42
C LEU A 241 5.41 -20.01 -0.77
N ILE A 242 5.05 -20.03 -2.06
CA ILE A 242 3.73 -19.60 -2.52
C ILE A 242 2.63 -20.46 -1.89
N ASP A 243 2.82 -21.78 -1.88
CA ASP A 243 1.86 -22.72 -1.30
C ASP A 243 1.75 -22.56 0.22
N THR A 244 2.88 -22.30 0.89
CA THR A 244 2.90 -22.01 2.33
C THR A 244 2.12 -20.73 2.63
N LEU A 245 2.33 -19.65 1.88
CA LEU A 245 1.58 -18.40 2.04
C LEU A 245 0.06 -18.63 1.87
N ILE A 246 -0.34 -19.26 0.77
CA ILE A 246 -1.76 -19.42 0.43
C ILE A 246 -2.47 -20.39 1.40
N PHE A 247 -1.91 -21.57 1.64
CA PHE A 247 -2.65 -22.63 2.36
C PHE A 247 -2.50 -22.54 3.88
N LYS A 248 -1.38 -22.00 4.38
CA LYS A 248 -1.11 -21.94 5.83
C LYS A 248 -1.53 -20.62 6.47
N PHE A 249 -1.43 -19.50 5.74
CA PHE A 249 -1.55 -18.17 6.34
C PHE A 249 -2.68 -17.33 5.78
N PHE A 250 -3.00 -17.45 4.48
CA PHE A 250 -3.99 -16.56 3.86
C PHE A 250 -5.39 -16.69 4.47
N ASN A 251 -5.81 -17.92 4.81
CA ASN A 251 -7.10 -18.19 5.44
C ASN A 251 -7.17 -17.89 6.95
N VAL A 252 -6.04 -17.52 7.58
CA VAL A 252 -5.98 -17.23 9.01
C VAL A 252 -6.14 -15.71 9.21
N PRO A 253 -7.21 -15.23 9.87
CA PRO A 253 -7.54 -13.80 9.92
C PRO A 253 -6.39 -12.88 10.36
N MET A 254 -5.61 -13.29 11.36
CA MET A 254 -4.47 -12.50 11.88
C MET A 254 -3.29 -12.39 10.90
N PHE A 255 -3.14 -13.30 9.94
CA PHE A 255 -2.06 -13.30 8.94
C PHE A 255 -2.53 -12.92 7.54
N ARG A 256 -3.84 -12.94 7.28
CA ARG A 256 -4.45 -12.73 5.97
C ARG A 256 -3.96 -11.48 5.25
N ASN A 257 -3.89 -10.35 5.95
CA ASN A 257 -3.47 -9.07 5.36
C ASN A 257 -2.02 -9.07 4.91
N ILE A 258 -1.08 -9.42 5.80
CA ILE A 258 0.35 -9.46 5.46
C ILE A 258 0.64 -10.53 4.39
N THR A 259 -0.07 -11.66 4.44
CA THR A 259 0.06 -12.71 3.43
C THR A 259 -0.38 -12.21 2.06
N LEU A 260 -1.51 -11.51 1.97
CA LEU A 260 -2.01 -10.97 0.70
C LEU A 260 -1.08 -9.88 0.14
N GLN A 261 -0.45 -9.09 1.00
CA GLN A 261 0.61 -8.15 0.60
C GLN A 261 1.80 -8.89 -0.01
N CYS A 262 2.29 -9.97 0.63
CA CYS A 262 3.33 -10.82 0.05
C CYS A 262 2.92 -11.40 -1.30
N LEU A 263 1.70 -11.93 -1.43
CA LEU A 263 1.19 -12.46 -2.70
C LEU A 263 1.08 -11.36 -3.78
N THR A 264 0.82 -10.11 -3.39
CA THR A 264 0.79 -8.96 -4.30
C THR A 264 2.18 -8.63 -4.83
N GLU A 265 3.21 -8.64 -3.98
CA GLU A 265 4.60 -8.46 -4.44
C GLU A 265 5.04 -9.58 -5.37
N VAL A 266 4.65 -10.83 -5.09
CA VAL A 266 4.90 -11.96 -6.00
C VAL A 266 4.17 -11.76 -7.33
N ALA A 267 2.91 -11.32 -7.29
CA ALA A 267 2.09 -11.06 -8.48
C ALA A 267 2.57 -9.88 -9.33
N ALA A 268 3.40 -8.98 -8.79
CA ALA A 268 3.98 -7.86 -9.53
C ALA A 268 5.20 -8.27 -10.39
N VAL A 269 5.74 -9.48 -10.21
CA VAL A 269 6.94 -9.93 -10.92
C VAL A 269 6.62 -10.27 -12.37
N THR A 270 7.22 -9.55 -13.31
CA THR A 270 7.03 -9.79 -14.75
C THR A 270 8.20 -10.57 -15.36
N VAL A 271 8.08 -11.90 -15.44
CA VAL A 271 9.09 -12.78 -16.06
C VAL A 271 8.46 -13.92 -16.88
N PRO A 272 9.04 -14.30 -18.03
CA PRO A 272 8.42 -15.28 -18.94
C PRO A 272 8.57 -16.75 -18.51
N ASN A 273 9.45 -17.05 -17.54
CA ASN A 273 9.84 -18.43 -17.24
C ASN A 273 8.99 -19.12 -16.17
N TYR A 274 8.07 -18.39 -15.52
CA TYR A 274 7.29 -18.90 -14.39
C TYR A 274 5.78 -18.83 -14.61
N ASP A 275 5.32 -18.85 -15.87
CA ASP A 275 3.90 -18.82 -16.26
C ASP A 275 3.05 -19.86 -15.49
N ALA A 276 3.52 -21.09 -15.36
CA ALA A 276 2.80 -22.12 -14.60
C ALA A 276 2.67 -21.77 -13.11
N ALA A 277 3.68 -21.13 -12.52
CA ALA A 277 3.65 -20.71 -11.13
C ALA A 277 2.69 -19.53 -10.93
N PHE A 278 2.64 -18.55 -11.84
CA PHE A 278 1.67 -17.45 -11.79
C PHE A 278 0.23 -17.93 -11.98
N ALA A 279 -0.01 -18.85 -12.91
CA ALA A 279 -1.33 -19.48 -13.07
C ALA A 279 -1.74 -20.23 -11.79
N GLY A 280 -0.81 -20.96 -11.18
CA GLY A 280 -1.01 -21.64 -9.90
C GLY A 280 -1.29 -20.68 -8.74
N LEU A 281 -0.51 -19.60 -8.62
CA LEU A 281 -0.68 -18.53 -7.65
C LEU A 281 -2.11 -17.97 -7.71
N PHE A 282 -2.58 -17.61 -8.90
CA PHE A 282 -3.91 -17.06 -9.09
C PHE A 282 -5.01 -18.05 -8.73
N SER A 283 -5.00 -19.24 -9.32
CA SER A 283 -6.08 -20.22 -9.10
C SER A 283 -6.16 -20.67 -7.63
N LYS A 284 -5.02 -20.93 -6.99
CA LYS A 284 -4.97 -21.30 -5.56
C LYS A 284 -5.43 -20.15 -4.65
N THR A 285 -5.02 -18.92 -4.94
CA THR A 285 -5.46 -17.73 -4.17
C THR A 285 -6.96 -17.51 -4.31
N MET A 286 -7.49 -17.60 -5.54
CA MET A 286 -8.93 -17.47 -5.81
C MET A 286 -9.73 -18.57 -5.10
N ALA A 287 -9.24 -19.81 -5.07
CA ALA A 287 -9.89 -20.91 -4.37
C ALA A 287 -10.00 -20.66 -2.84
N GLN A 288 -8.97 -20.09 -2.21
CA GLN A 288 -9.03 -19.69 -0.80
C GLN A 288 -9.91 -18.45 -0.59
N LEU A 289 -9.85 -17.48 -1.50
CA LEU A 289 -10.65 -16.25 -1.42
C LEU A 289 -12.14 -16.54 -1.40
N VAL A 290 -12.63 -17.42 -2.27
CA VAL A 290 -14.06 -17.77 -2.35
C VAL A 290 -14.58 -18.41 -1.06
N GLN A 291 -13.72 -19.12 -0.33
CA GLN A 291 -14.07 -19.68 0.98
C GLN A 291 -14.19 -18.61 2.06
N MET A 292 -13.31 -17.60 2.03
CA MET A 292 -13.28 -16.53 3.03
C MET A 292 -14.31 -15.44 2.77
N LEU A 293 -14.56 -15.11 1.50
CA LEU A 293 -15.43 -14.04 1.07
C LEU A 293 -16.36 -14.58 -0.02
N PRO A 294 -17.52 -15.14 0.33
CA PRO A 294 -18.44 -15.71 -0.66
C PRO A 294 -18.80 -14.70 -1.76
N ILE A 295 -18.96 -15.17 -3.00
CA ILE A 295 -19.12 -14.31 -4.19
C ILE A 295 -20.37 -13.40 -4.17
N HIS A 296 -21.36 -13.74 -3.35
CA HIS A 296 -22.62 -12.99 -3.19
C HIS A 296 -22.57 -11.98 -2.03
N THR A 297 -21.41 -11.82 -1.37
CA THR A 297 -21.25 -10.86 -0.27
C THR A 297 -21.36 -9.44 -0.80
N ASN A 298 -22.18 -8.61 -0.16
CA ASN A 298 -22.22 -7.18 -0.44
C ASN A 298 -20.95 -6.51 0.16
N ILE A 299 -19.91 -6.36 -0.66
CA ILE A 299 -18.61 -5.82 -0.21
C ILE A 299 -18.74 -4.37 0.25
N LYS A 300 -19.60 -3.57 -0.38
CA LYS A 300 -19.85 -2.18 0.00
C LYS A 300 -20.35 -2.09 1.45
N GLU A 301 -21.36 -2.89 1.81
CA GLU A 301 -21.90 -2.92 3.18
C GLU A 301 -20.93 -3.58 4.18
N ALA A 302 -20.24 -4.65 3.77
CA ALA A 302 -19.23 -5.31 4.60
C ALA A 302 -18.06 -4.38 4.93
N TYR A 303 -17.66 -3.52 3.99
CA TYR A 303 -16.62 -2.50 4.22
C TYR A 303 -17.11 -1.40 5.17
N ALA A 304 -18.32 -0.88 4.93
CA ALA A 304 -18.91 0.20 5.74
C ALA A 304 -19.16 -0.22 7.20
N SER A 305 -19.44 -1.50 7.44
CA SER A 305 -19.66 -2.07 8.78
C SER A 305 -18.43 -2.76 9.38
N GLY A 306 -17.35 -2.91 8.60
CA GLY A 306 -16.13 -3.60 8.97
C GLY A 306 -15.23 -2.80 9.92
N GLN A 307 -14.30 -3.49 10.59
CA GLN A 307 -13.24 -2.86 11.36
C GLN A 307 -12.00 -2.62 10.48
N ASP A 308 -10.98 -1.99 11.04
CA ASP A 308 -9.73 -1.69 10.33
C ASP A 308 -9.13 -2.92 9.62
N GLN A 309 -9.23 -4.12 10.21
CA GLN A 309 -8.65 -5.33 9.61
C GLN A 309 -9.41 -5.81 8.36
N GLU A 310 -10.74 -5.73 8.36
CA GLU A 310 -11.56 -6.06 7.19
C GLU A 310 -11.44 -4.99 6.11
N GLN A 311 -11.42 -3.71 6.48
CA GLN A 311 -11.23 -2.61 5.52
C GLN A 311 -9.88 -2.71 4.83
N ASN A 312 -8.80 -2.94 5.60
CA ASN A 312 -7.47 -3.19 5.05
C ASN A 312 -7.44 -4.44 4.16
N PHE A 313 -8.21 -5.48 4.50
CA PHE A 313 -8.28 -6.68 3.66
C PHE A 313 -8.91 -6.41 2.29
N ILE A 314 -10.01 -5.64 2.25
CA ILE A 314 -10.64 -5.26 0.97
C ILE A 314 -9.70 -4.39 0.13
N GLN A 315 -8.96 -3.46 0.75
CA GLN A 315 -7.95 -2.67 0.05
C GLN A 315 -6.80 -3.55 -0.49
N ASN A 316 -6.26 -4.44 0.33
CA ASN A 316 -5.20 -5.37 -0.10
C ASN A 316 -5.69 -6.34 -1.20
N LEU A 317 -6.97 -6.71 -1.17
CA LEU A 317 -7.59 -7.53 -2.23
C LEU A 317 -7.72 -6.76 -3.54
N ALA A 318 -8.11 -5.48 -3.48
CA ALA A 318 -8.12 -4.61 -4.65
C ALA A 318 -6.72 -4.52 -5.27
N LEU A 319 -5.68 -4.30 -4.45
CA LEU A 319 -4.29 -4.24 -4.87
C LEU A 319 -3.84 -5.55 -5.53
N PHE A 320 -4.05 -6.69 -4.86
CA PHE A 320 -3.68 -8.01 -5.41
C PHE A 320 -4.34 -8.27 -6.77
N LEU A 321 -5.66 -8.11 -6.87
CA LEU A 321 -6.40 -8.40 -8.09
C LEU A 321 -6.00 -7.43 -9.22
N CYS A 322 -5.86 -6.14 -8.93
CA CYS A 322 -5.46 -5.16 -9.94
C CYS A 322 -4.03 -5.43 -10.43
N THR A 323 -3.09 -5.68 -9.53
CA THR A 323 -1.69 -6.00 -9.88
C THR A 323 -1.62 -7.26 -10.72
N PHE A 324 -2.21 -8.37 -10.25
CA PHE A 324 -2.15 -9.64 -10.95
C PHE A 324 -2.80 -9.54 -12.34
N LEU A 325 -3.99 -8.93 -12.45
CA LEU A 325 -4.70 -8.86 -13.72
C LEU A 325 -4.04 -7.87 -14.72
N LYS A 326 -3.37 -6.82 -14.26
CA LYS A 326 -2.59 -5.94 -15.15
C LYS A 326 -1.43 -6.69 -15.81
N GLU A 327 -0.69 -7.47 -15.02
CA GLU A 327 0.53 -8.12 -15.50
C GLU A 327 0.28 -9.49 -16.16
N HIS A 328 -0.73 -10.25 -15.69
CA HIS A 328 -0.89 -11.66 -16.03
C HIS A 328 -2.29 -12.05 -16.53
N ALA A 329 -3.22 -11.12 -16.80
CA ALA A 329 -4.56 -11.50 -17.30
C ALA A 329 -4.51 -12.34 -18.59
N LEU A 330 -3.64 -11.98 -19.54
CA LEU A 330 -3.49 -12.73 -20.80
C LEU A 330 -3.07 -14.19 -20.61
N LEU A 331 -2.31 -14.48 -19.55
CA LEU A 331 -1.92 -15.83 -19.18
C LEU A 331 -3.15 -16.64 -18.71
N VAL A 332 -3.97 -16.04 -17.85
CA VAL A 332 -5.20 -16.67 -17.32
C VAL A 332 -6.22 -16.89 -18.44
N GLU A 333 -6.37 -15.93 -19.35
CA GLU A 333 -7.23 -16.03 -20.53
C GLU A 333 -6.85 -17.21 -21.44
N LYS A 334 -5.55 -17.44 -21.65
CA LYS A 334 -5.05 -18.52 -22.51
C LYS A 334 -5.11 -19.90 -21.85
N ASN A 335 -4.92 -19.97 -20.54
CA ASN A 335 -4.86 -21.23 -19.80
C ASN A 335 -6.24 -21.85 -19.53
N GLY A 336 -7.34 -21.19 -19.92
CA GLY A 336 -8.69 -21.72 -19.78
C GLY A 336 -9.27 -21.59 -18.37
N SER A 337 -8.60 -20.86 -17.46
CA SER A 337 -9.09 -20.53 -16.11
C SER A 337 -10.13 -19.40 -16.12
N ASN A 338 -11.06 -19.46 -17.08
CA ASN A 338 -12.07 -18.43 -17.33
C ASN A 338 -13.02 -18.24 -16.14
N GLU A 339 -13.30 -19.31 -15.38
CA GLU A 339 -14.18 -19.23 -14.21
C GLU A 339 -13.54 -18.41 -13.06
N ASP A 340 -12.28 -18.67 -12.75
CA ASP A 340 -11.55 -17.93 -11.72
C ASP A 340 -11.35 -16.46 -12.12
N LEU A 341 -11.11 -16.21 -13.42
CA LEU A 341 -11.04 -14.86 -13.97
C LEU A 341 -12.37 -14.11 -13.81
N LEU A 342 -13.50 -14.73 -14.15
CA LEU A 342 -14.82 -14.12 -13.97
C LEU A 342 -15.11 -13.81 -12.50
N LYS A 343 -14.74 -14.71 -11.57
CA LYS A 343 -14.87 -14.45 -10.13
C LYS A 343 -14.02 -13.27 -9.68
N ALA A 344 -12.76 -13.19 -10.13
CA ALA A 344 -11.87 -12.07 -9.82
C ALA A 344 -12.41 -10.73 -10.33
N LEU A 345 -12.92 -10.71 -11.56
CA LEU A 345 -13.57 -9.52 -12.14
C LEU A 345 -14.82 -9.13 -11.36
N HIS A 346 -15.63 -10.10 -10.95
CA HIS A 346 -16.81 -9.85 -10.10
C HIS A 346 -16.42 -9.24 -8.75
N TYR A 347 -15.39 -9.78 -8.07
CA TYR A 347 -14.87 -9.14 -6.85
C TYR A 347 -14.44 -7.70 -7.11
N LEU A 348 -13.70 -7.42 -8.20
CA LEU A 348 -13.31 -6.05 -8.53
C LEU A 348 -14.49 -5.12 -8.77
N VAL A 349 -15.57 -5.58 -9.42
CA VAL A 349 -16.79 -4.78 -9.58
C VAL A 349 -17.40 -4.46 -8.21
N MET A 350 -17.57 -5.47 -7.34
CA MET A 350 -18.12 -5.28 -6.00
C MET A 350 -17.25 -4.38 -5.11
N ILE A 351 -15.93 -4.48 -5.22
CA ILE A 351 -14.99 -3.57 -4.55
C ILE A 351 -15.11 -2.14 -5.12
N SER A 352 -15.37 -1.98 -6.42
CA SER A 352 -15.55 -0.68 -7.06
C SER A 352 -16.81 0.07 -6.60
N GLU A 353 -17.73 -0.61 -5.90
CA GLU A 353 -18.91 0.01 -5.27
C GLU A 353 -18.63 0.55 -3.85
N VAL A 354 -17.49 0.20 -3.24
CA VAL A 354 -17.10 0.66 -1.90
C VAL A 354 -16.94 2.18 -1.88
N GLU A 355 -17.54 2.83 -0.88
CA GLU A 355 -17.50 4.29 -0.72
C GLU A 355 -16.19 4.79 -0.09
N GLU A 356 -15.06 4.38 -0.65
CA GLU A 356 -13.71 4.83 -0.29
C GLU A 356 -12.95 5.25 -1.56
N ILE A 357 -12.43 6.48 -1.58
CA ILE A 357 -11.85 7.10 -2.78
C ILE A 357 -10.56 6.40 -3.19
N GLU A 358 -9.70 6.05 -2.23
CA GLU A 358 -8.41 5.44 -2.53
C GLU A 358 -8.56 4.01 -3.08
N ILE A 359 -9.51 3.24 -2.55
CA ILE A 359 -9.86 1.92 -3.09
C ILE A 359 -10.42 2.05 -4.50
N PHE A 360 -11.28 3.05 -4.73
CA PHE A 360 -11.84 3.28 -6.05
C PHE A 360 -10.78 3.69 -7.08
N LYS A 361 -9.78 4.50 -6.71
CA LYS A 361 -8.63 4.86 -7.56
C LYS A 361 -7.84 3.62 -7.98
N ILE A 362 -7.57 2.70 -7.05
CA ILE A 362 -6.89 1.41 -7.33
C ILE A 362 -7.66 0.62 -8.40
N CYS A 363 -8.97 0.43 -8.20
CA CYS A 363 -9.80 -0.29 -9.17
C CYS A 363 -9.91 0.44 -10.52
N LEU A 364 -10.08 1.76 -10.50
CA LEU A 364 -10.19 2.59 -11.71
C LEU A 364 -8.94 2.48 -12.58
N GLU A 365 -7.75 2.38 -12.00
CA GLU A 365 -6.52 2.20 -12.76
C GLU A 365 -6.52 0.87 -13.54
N TYR A 366 -7.03 -0.22 -12.94
CA TYR A 366 -7.24 -1.48 -13.65
C TYR A 366 -8.30 -1.36 -14.75
N TRP A 367 -9.47 -0.78 -14.43
CA TRP A 367 -10.57 -0.64 -15.39
C TRP A 367 -10.18 0.21 -16.60
N ASN A 368 -9.42 1.29 -16.38
CA ASN A 368 -8.85 2.10 -17.45
C ASN A 368 -7.93 1.26 -18.34
N SER A 369 -6.99 0.52 -17.74
CA SER A 369 -6.05 -0.35 -18.47
C SER A 369 -6.77 -1.42 -19.30
N LEU A 370 -7.78 -2.08 -18.72
CA LEU A 370 -8.61 -3.08 -19.41
C LEU A 370 -9.40 -2.45 -20.57
N ALA A 371 -10.11 -1.34 -20.31
CA ALA A 371 -10.89 -0.65 -21.33
C ALA A 371 -10.03 -0.16 -22.49
N ALA A 372 -8.86 0.42 -22.20
CA ALA A 372 -7.88 0.83 -23.19
C ALA A 372 -7.32 -0.37 -23.97
N SER A 373 -7.04 -1.51 -23.32
CA SER A 373 -6.58 -2.73 -23.99
C SER A 373 -7.62 -3.26 -24.97
N LEU A 374 -8.89 -3.35 -24.56
CA LEU A 374 -9.96 -3.85 -25.41
C LEU A 374 -10.26 -2.89 -26.57
N TYR A 375 -10.17 -1.58 -26.32
CA TYR A 375 -10.32 -0.57 -27.36
C TYR A 375 -9.18 -0.64 -28.39
N ARG A 376 -7.93 -0.83 -27.97
CA ARG A 376 -6.79 -0.98 -28.88
C ARG A 376 -6.86 -2.23 -29.75
N GLU A 377 -7.43 -3.33 -29.25
CA GLU A 377 -7.62 -4.55 -30.04
C GLU A 377 -8.66 -4.39 -31.15
N ASN A 378 -9.80 -3.78 -30.83
CA ASN A 378 -10.84 -3.49 -31.82
C ASN A 378 -11.63 -2.23 -31.43
N PRO A 379 -11.27 -1.06 -31.99
CA PRO A 379 -11.82 0.23 -31.58
C PRO A 379 -13.25 0.47 -32.06
N PHE A 380 -13.79 -0.38 -32.95
CA PHE A 380 -15.10 -0.16 -33.55
C PHE A 380 -16.23 -0.74 -32.68
N GLY A 381 -17.28 0.08 -32.45
CA GLY A 381 -18.55 -0.34 -31.84
C GLY A 381 -19.28 -1.39 -32.68
N GLN A 382 -20.42 -1.89 -32.19
CA GLN A 382 -21.30 -2.85 -32.89
C GLN A 382 -21.89 -2.35 -34.24
N LEU A 383 -21.42 -1.22 -34.78
CA LEU A 383 -21.99 -0.57 -35.96
C LEU A 383 -20.94 -0.41 -37.09
N GLN A 384 -21.26 -1.08 -38.21
CA GLN A 384 -20.97 -0.69 -39.60
C GLN A 384 -19.53 -0.85 -40.13
N ILE A 385 -19.12 -2.08 -40.47
CA ILE A 385 -18.17 -2.34 -41.59
C ILE A 385 -18.89 -3.14 -42.68
N VAL A 386 -20.01 -2.62 -43.19
CA VAL A 386 -20.69 -3.20 -44.37
C VAL A 386 -20.29 -2.48 -45.67
N GLY A 387 -19.40 -1.47 -45.61
CA GLY A 387 -19.36 -0.44 -46.64
C GLY A 387 -18.30 -0.48 -47.75
N LEU A 388 -17.05 -0.97 -47.54
CA LEU A 388 -15.96 -0.46 -48.40
C LEU A 388 -14.90 -1.42 -48.95
N PHE A 389 -14.89 -2.73 -48.64
CA PHE A 389 -13.80 -3.61 -49.14
C PHE A 389 -14.20 -5.05 -49.51
N SER A 390 -15.35 -5.27 -50.16
CA SER A 390 -15.63 -6.59 -50.75
C SER A 390 -15.80 -6.52 -52.28
N LEU A 391 -14.70 -6.79 -53.00
CA LEU A 391 -14.66 -7.00 -54.44
C LEU A 391 -14.54 -8.50 -54.77
N SER A 392 -15.33 -9.38 -54.14
CA SER A 392 -15.37 -10.82 -54.48
C SER A 392 -16.75 -11.44 -54.18
N PRO A 393 -17.47 -11.99 -55.18
CA PRO A 393 -18.86 -12.42 -55.04
C PRO A 393 -19.02 -13.93 -54.73
N SER A 394 -18.33 -14.48 -53.72
CA SER A 394 -18.47 -15.92 -53.41
C SER A 394 -18.27 -16.36 -51.95
N SER A 395 -18.26 -15.43 -51.00
CA SER A 395 -18.39 -15.76 -49.58
C SER A 395 -19.40 -14.82 -48.93
N ARG A 396 -20.45 -15.40 -48.33
CA ARG A 396 -21.34 -14.65 -47.44
C ARG A 396 -20.48 -14.05 -46.33
N PRO A 397 -20.47 -12.72 -46.12
CA PRO A 397 -19.83 -12.16 -44.94
C PRO A 397 -20.78 -12.40 -43.76
N ASP A 398 -20.41 -13.28 -42.84
CA ASP A 398 -20.99 -13.30 -41.50
C ASP A 398 -20.57 -11.98 -40.81
N GLY A 399 -21.35 -10.93 -41.06
CA GLY A 399 -21.12 -9.58 -40.59
C GLY A 399 -21.48 -9.43 -39.11
N ASN A 400 -20.54 -9.74 -38.22
CA ASN A 400 -20.36 -9.15 -36.88
C ASN A 400 -19.29 -9.96 -36.12
N THR A 401 -18.01 -9.63 -36.25
CA THR A 401 -16.97 -10.30 -35.45
C THR A 401 -16.49 -9.39 -34.33
N ILE A 402 -17.33 -9.27 -33.29
CA ILE A 402 -16.87 -8.80 -31.98
C ILE A 402 -15.74 -9.74 -31.55
N SER A 403 -14.60 -9.19 -31.11
CA SER A 403 -13.48 -10.01 -30.62
C SER A 403 -13.99 -10.96 -29.51
N PRO A 404 -13.64 -12.26 -29.52
CA PRO A 404 -14.02 -13.19 -28.46
C PRO A 404 -13.64 -12.70 -27.06
N ARG A 405 -12.50 -12.00 -26.95
CA ARG A 405 -12.05 -11.36 -25.70
C ARG A 405 -13.02 -10.27 -25.24
N ARG A 406 -13.48 -9.39 -26.15
CA ARG A 406 -14.47 -8.35 -25.84
C ARG A 406 -15.82 -8.95 -25.45
N GLN A 407 -16.25 -10.03 -26.11
CA GLN A 407 -17.48 -10.73 -25.75
C GLN A 407 -17.40 -11.35 -24.35
N PHE A 408 -16.24 -11.88 -23.97
CA PHE A 408 -15.99 -12.42 -22.62
C PHE A 408 -16.12 -11.35 -21.53
N TYR A 409 -15.54 -10.15 -21.72
CA TYR A 409 -15.59 -9.07 -20.73
C TYR A 409 -16.90 -8.25 -20.75
N ALA A 410 -17.74 -8.40 -21.78
CA ALA A 410 -18.94 -7.56 -21.97
C ALA A 410 -19.86 -7.43 -20.75
N PRO A 411 -20.19 -8.50 -20.00
CA PRO A 411 -21.07 -8.38 -18.83
C PRO A 411 -20.47 -7.51 -17.72
N VAL A 412 -19.18 -7.67 -17.44
CA VAL A 412 -18.46 -6.94 -16.40
C VAL A 412 -18.28 -5.47 -16.80
N ILE A 413 -17.99 -5.21 -18.07
CA ILE A 413 -17.87 -3.87 -18.64
C ILE A 413 -19.19 -3.10 -18.51
N SER A 414 -20.33 -3.75 -18.74
CA SER A 414 -21.65 -3.13 -18.56
C SER A 414 -21.90 -2.71 -17.11
N GLN A 415 -21.57 -3.58 -16.14
CA GLN A 415 -21.62 -3.24 -14.71
C GLN A 415 -20.69 -2.07 -14.40
N MET A 416 -19.49 -2.06 -14.99
CA MET A 416 -18.53 -0.98 -14.77
C MET A 416 -18.98 0.36 -15.36
N ARG A 417 -19.65 0.37 -16.52
CA ARG A 417 -20.32 1.57 -17.06
C ARG A 417 -21.34 2.10 -16.06
N TYR A 418 -22.16 1.23 -15.49
CA TYR A 418 -23.14 1.62 -14.49
C TYR A 418 -22.48 2.27 -13.26
N ILE A 419 -21.39 1.71 -12.74
CA ILE A 419 -20.63 2.28 -11.62
C ILE A 419 -20.02 3.64 -12.00
N MET A 420 -19.35 3.74 -13.15
CA MET A 420 -18.75 4.99 -13.64
C MET A 420 -19.78 6.12 -13.75
N ILE A 421 -20.96 5.81 -14.31
CA ILE A 421 -22.07 6.77 -14.43
C ILE A 421 -22.65 7.13 -13.06
N SER A 422 -22.73 6.16 -12.14
CA SER A 422 -23.29 6.37 -10.78
C SER A 422 -22.36 7.11 -9.82
N ARG A 423 -21.05 7.15 -10.12
CA ARG A 423 -20.02 7.68 -9.21
C ARG A 423 -19.11 8.74 -9.83
N MET A 424 -19.46 9.24 -11.02
CA MET A 424 -18.67 10.25 -11.72
C MET A 424 -18.22 11.37 -10.77
N ALA A 425 -16.91 11.62 -10.75
CA ALA A 425 -16.35 12.69 -9.95
C ALA A 425 -16.74 14.06 -10.52
N LYS A 426 -16.67 15.08 -9.67
CA LYS A 426 -17.03 16.45 -10.03
C LYS A 426 -16.03 17.02 -11.04
N PRO A 427 -16.48 17.53 -12.21
CA PRO A 427 -15.62 18.19 -13.19
C PRO A 427 -15.23 19.62 -12.77
N GLU A 428 -14.18 20.19 -13.36
CA GLU A 428 -13.64 21.51 -12.97
C GLU A 428 -14.57 22.68 -13.34
N GLU A 429 -15.42 22.49 -14.34
CA GLU A 429 -16.38 23.49 -14.84
C GLU A 429 -17.55 23.72 -13.87
N VAL A 430 -17.78 22.80 -12.93
CA VAL A 430 -18.88 22.89 -11.96
C VAL A 430 -18.40 23.68 -10.75
N LEU A 431 -18.72 24.97 -10.74
CA LEU A 431 -18.34 25.87 -9.65
C LEU A 431 -19.37 25.94 -8.53
N VAL A 432 -20.54 25.32 -8.70
CA VAL A 432 -21.64 25.40 -7.73
C VAL A 432 -21.70 24.08 -6.96
N VAL A 433 -21.56 24.15 -5.64
CA VAL A 433 -21.56 22.99 -4.73
C VAL A 433 -22.46 23.23 -3.53
N GLU A 434 -22.97 22.15 -2.95
CA GLU A 434 -23.67 22.17 -1.68
C GLU A 434 -22.63 22.15 -0.54
N ASN A 435 -22.67 23.15 0.35
CA ASN A 435 -21.79 23.18 1.53
C ASN A 435 -22.33 22.25 2.64
N GLU A 436 -21.59 22.11 3.74
CA GLU A 436 -21.99 21.27 4.89
C GLU A 436 -23.33 21.69 5.53
N ASN A 437 -23.76 22.93 5.29
CA ASN A 437 -25.04 23.47 5.77
C ASN A 437 -26.21 23.20 4.81
N GLY A 438 -25.98 22.50 3.69
CA GLY A 438 -26.98 22.27 2.65
C GLY A 438 -27.24 23.48 1.74
N GLU A 439 -26.39 24.51 1.81
CA GLU A 439 -26.52 25.72 1.00
C GLU A 439 -25.73 25.58 -0.30
N VAL A 440 -26.33 26.06 -1.39
CA VAL A 440 -25.71 26.05 -2.71
C VAL A 440 -24.78 27.26 -2.85
N VAL A 441 -23.47 27.03 -2.74
CA VAL A 441 -22.42 28.05 -2.79
C VAL A 441 -21.54 27.93 -4.04
N ARG A 442 -20.85 29.02 -4.37
CA ARG A 442 -19.85 29.03 -5.45
C ARG A 442 -18.46 28.75 -4.89
N GLU A 443 -17.85 27.68 -5.34
CA GLU A 443 -16.49 27.27 -4.99
C GLU A 443 -15.46 27.97 -5.89
N PHE A 444 -14.42 28.53 -5.27
CA PHE A 444 -13.33 29.23 -5.96
C PHE A 444 -11.99 28.49 -5.87
N MET A 445 -11.88 27.50 -4.98
CA MET A 445 -10.68 26.67 -4.83
C MET A 445 -10.74 25.49 -5.80
N LYS A 446 -9.59 25.13 -6.38
CA LYS A 446 -9.46 23.97 -7.26
C LYS A 446 -9.02 22.75 -6.45
N ASP A 447 -9.87 21.76 -6.33
CA ASP A 447 -9.50 20.44 -5.81
C ASP A 447 -8.77 19.65 -6.90
N THR A 448 -7.44 19.62 -6.84
CA THR A 448 -6.60 18.96 -7.84
C THR A 448 -6.77 17.43 -7.86
N ASP A 449 -7.07 16.82 -6.72
CA ASP A 449 -7.22 15.37 -6.62
C ASP A 449 -8.56 14.92 -7.22
N ALA A 450 -9.64 15.64 -6.92
CA ALA A 450 -10.94 15.41 -7.56
C ALA A 450 -10.89 15.60 -9.08
N ILE A 451 -10.13 16.60 -9.57
CA ILE A 451 -9.93 16.83 -11.01
C ILE A 451 -9.16 15.67 -11.66
N SER A 452 -8.12 15.16 -11.00
CA SER A 452 -7.36 14.01 -11.48
C SER A 452 -8.26 12.77 -11.59
N LEU A 453 -9.07 12.52 -10.54
CA LEU A 453 -10.04 11.44 -10.52
C LEU A 453 -11.07 11.58 -11.66
N TYR A 454 -11.65 12.76 -11.85
CA TYR A 454 -12.58 13.02 -12.95
C TYR A 454 -11.96 12.73 -14.31
N LYS A 455 -10.71 13.16 -14.56
CA LYS A 455 -10.02 12.89 -15.83
C LYS A 455 -9.85 11.39 -16.07
N SER A 456 -9.45 10.63 -15.07
CA SER A 456 -9.29 9.17 -15.17
C SER A 456 -10.64 8.46 -15.37
N MET A 457 -11.70 8.90 -14.67
CA MET A 457 -13.05 8.35 -14.85
C MET A 457 -13.60 8.66 -16.24
N ARG A 458 -13.42 9.90 -16.71
CA ARG A 458 -13.81 10.34 -18.05
C ARG A 458 -13.12 9.51 -19.12
N GLU A 459 -11.81 9.36 -19.04
CA GLU A 459 -11.05 8.56 -20.01
C GLU A 459 -11.56 7.12 -20.06
N THR A 460 -11.73 6.48 -18.90
CA THR A 460 -12.28 5.12 -18.81
C THR A 460 -13.67 5.03 -19.42
N LEU A 461 -14.60 5.94 -19.04
CA LEU A 461 -15.96 5.91 -19.56
C LEU A 461 -16.01 6.16 -21.06
N VAL A 462 -15.15 7.04 -21.61
CA VAL A 462 -15.00 7.25 -23.05
C VAL A 462 -14.58 5.96 -23.76
N TYR A 463 -13.59 5.21 -23.25
CA TYR A 463 -13.26 3.90 -23.83
C TYR A 463 -14.45 2.93 -23.76
N LEU A 464 -15.13 2.86 -22.61
CA LEU A 464 -16.30 1.98 -22.44
C LEU A 464 -17.46 2.34 -23.37
N THR A 465 -17.62 3.62 -23.71
CA THR A 465 -18.62 4.11 -24.68
C THR A 465 -18.26 3.75 -26.11
N HIS A 466 -16.99 3.85 -26.53
CA HIS A 466 -16.57 3.33 -27.82
C HIS A 466 -16.77 1.81 -27.94
N LEU A 467 -16.58 1.08 -26.84
CA LEU A 467 -16.80 -0.36 -26.76
C LEU A 467 -18.29 -0.76 -26.79
N ASP A 468 -19.21 0.11 -26.39
CA ASP A 468 -20.66 -0.11 -26.56
C ASP A 468 -21.42 1.20 -26.29
N CYS A 469 -21.72 1.94 -27.36
CA CYS A 469 -22.43 3.20 -27.26
C CYS A 469 -23.90 2.98 -26.87
N VAL A 470 -24.49 1.88 -27.34
CA VAL A 470 -25.90 1.53 -27.10
C VAL A 470 -26.12 1.21 -25.63
N ASP A 471 -25.22 0.41 -25.02
CA ASP A 471 -25.31 0.12 -23.59
C ASP A 471 -25.09 1.38 -22.73
N THR A 472 -24.17 2.27 -23.13
CA THR A 472 -23.96 3.56 -22.46
C THR A 472 -25.21 4.44 -22.53
N GLU A 473 -25.80 4.62 -23.72
CA GLU A 473 -27.03 5.39 -23.94
C GLU A 473 -28.18 4.81 -23.12
N ARG A 474 -28.33 3.49 -23.12
CA ARG A 474 -29.35 2.77 -22.34
C ARG A 474 -29.24 3.06 -20.85
N ILE A 475 -28.05 2.90 -20.26
CA ILE A 475 -27.82 3.11 -18.81
C ILE A 475 -28.09 4.58 -18.44
N MET A 476 -27.58 5.54 -19.21
CA MET A 476 -27.81 6.96 -18.93
C MET A 476 -29.29 7.35 -19.05
N THR A 477 -30.00 6.80 -20.05
CA THR A 477 -31.44 7.04 -20.25
C THR A 477 -32.27 6.44 -19.12
N GLU A 478 -31.97 5.21 -18.70
CA GLU A 478 -32.65 4.54 -17.58
C GLU A 478 -32.48 5.34 -16.28
N LYS A 479 -31.25 5.80 -15.98
CA LYS A 479 -31.00 6.65 -14.81
C LYS A 479 -31.69 8.00 -14.88
N LEU A 480 -31.71 8.64 -16.04
CA LEU A 480 -32.43 9.91 -16.22
C LEU A 480 -33.93 9.72 -16.00
N HIS A 481 -34.50 8.63 -16.52
CA HIS A 481 -35.88 8.27 -16.27
C HIS A 481 -36.18 8.08 -14.78
N ASN A 482 -35.28 7.42 -14.03
CA ASN A 482 -35.39 7.27 -12.56
C ASN A 482 -35.28 8.59 -11.79
N GLN A 483 -34.65 9.62 -12.36
CA GLN A 483 -34.69 10.98 -11.80
C GLN A 483 -36.04 11.66 -12.06
N VAL A 484 -36.58 11.52 -13.27
CA VAL A 484 -37.85 12.15 -13.70
C VAL A 484 -39.06 11.56 -12.97
N ASN A 485 -39.11 10.23 -12.83
CA ASN A 485 -40.21 9.56 -12.13
C ASN A 485 -40.13 9.68 -10.59
N GLY A 486 -38.99 10.14 -10.06
CA GLY A 486 -38.77 10.38 -8.64
C GLY A 486 -38.23 9.19 -7.84
N ASN A 487 -38.00 8.02 -8.46
CA ASN A 487 -37.52 6.82 -7.78
C ASN A 487 -36.12 6.98 -7.18
N GLU A 488 -35.22 7.68 -7.89
CA GLU A 488 -33.83 7.90 -7.46
C GLU A 488 -33.49 9.39 -7.30
N TRP A 489 -34.51 10.26 -7.20
CA TRP A 489 -34.31 11.71 -7.19
C TRP A 489 -33.43 12.17 -6.00
N SER A 490 -32.27 12.73 -6.31
CA SER A 490 -31.47 13.53 -5.38
C SER A 490 -30.55 14.49 -6.15
N TRP A 491 -30.15 15.60 -5.52
CA TRP A 491 -29.18 16.53 -6.12
C TRP A 491 -27.87 15.82 -6.48
N LYS A 492 -27.39 14.97 -5.58
CA LYS A 492 -26.19 14.15 -5.79
C LYS A 492 -26.33 13.27 -7.03
N ASN A 493 -27.38 12.46 -7.12
CA ASN A 493 -27.56 11.51 -8.23
C ASN A 493 -27.74 12.23 -9.58
N LEU A 494 -28.52 13.31 -9.61
CA LEU A 494 -28.70 14.10 -10.83
C LEU A 494 -27.38 14.74 -11.28
N ASN A 495 -26.63 15.34 -10.35
CA ASN A 495 -25.35 15.96 -10.66
C ASN A 495 -24.36 14.95 -11.23
N THR A 496 -24.20 13.80 -10.56
CA THR A 496 -23.30 12.74 -11.01
C THR A 496 -23.69 12.21 -12.40
N LEU A 497 -24.99 12.02 -12.66
CA LEU A 497 -25.48 11.64 -13.99
C LEU A 497 -25.15 12.71 -15.05
N CYS A 498 -25.39 13.99 -14.78
CA CYS A 498 -25.09 15.08 -15.69
C CYS A 498 -23.57 15.20 -15.96
N TRP A 499 -22.73 14.99 -14.95
CA TRP A 499 -21.27 14.97 -15.12
C TRP A 499 -20.84 13.81 -16.01
N ALA A 500 -21.46 12.63 -15.86
CA ALA A 500 -21.20 11.48 -16.71
C ALA A 500 -21.62 11.73 -18.16
N ILE A 501 -22.81 12.29 -18.38
CA ILE A 501 -23.30 12.68 -19.73
C ILE A 501 -22.33 13.67 -20.38
N GLY A 502 -21.87 14.68 -19.65
CA GLY A 502 -20.89 15.65 -20.17
C GLY A 502 -19.52 15.03 -20.47
N SER A 503 -19.10 14.04 -19.67
CA SER A 503 -17.78 13.42 -19.80
C SER A 503 -17.56 12.66 -21.12
N ILE A 504 -18.63 12.08 -21.70
CA ILE A 504 -18.59 11.27 -22.93
C ILE A 504 -18.75 12.09 -24.21
N SER A 505 -18.75 13.43 -24.13
CA SER A 505 -18.85 14.28 -25.32
C SER A 505 -17.76 13.94 -26.34
N GLY A 506 -18.18 13.72 -27.60
CA GLY A 506 -17.33 13.29 -28.70
C GLY A 506 -16.98 11.79 -28.73
N ALA A 507 -17.55 10.96 -27.85
CA ALA A 507 -17.35 9.50 -27.86
C ALA A 507 -18.42 8.74 -28.70
N MET A 508 -19.41 9.45 -29.24
CA MET A 508 -20.47 8.92 -30.08
C MET A 508 -20.40 9.51 -31.49
N HIS A 509 -21.00 8.84 -32.48
CA HIS A 509 -21.20 9.46 -33.79
C HIS A 509 -22.14 10.66 -33.69
N GLU A 510 -21.91 11.69 -34.50
CA GLU A 510 -22.64 12.97 -34.42
C GLU A 510 -24.17 12.82 -34.44
N GLU A 511 -24.70 11.90 -35.25
CA GLU A 511 -26.15 11.65 -35.33
C GLU A 511 -26.71 11.01 -34.05
N ASP A 512 -26.00 10.04 -33.48
CA ASP A 512 -26.38 9.37 -32.24
C ASP A 512 -26.23 10.31 -31.04
N GLU A 513 -25.14 11.08 -30.98
CA GLU A 513 -24.89 12.09 -29.95
C GLU A 513 -26.00 13.15 -29.97
N LYS A 514 -26.37 13.64 -31.17
CA LYS A 514 -27.48 14.60 -31.32
C LYS A 514 -28.80 14.02 -30.83
N ARG A 515 -29.14 12.78 -31.20
CA ARG A 515 -30.38 12.11 -30.75
C ARG A 515 -30.40 11.98 -29.23
N PHE A 516 -29.30 11.53 -28.65
CA PHE A 516 -29.14 11.34 -27.21
C PHE A 516 -29.27 12.67 -26.45
N LEU A 517 -28.52 13.70 -26.86
CA LEU A 517 -28.54 15.02 -26.21
C LEU A 517 -29.91 15.69 -26.28
N VAL A 518 -30.61 15.60 -27.41
CA VAL A 518 -31.97 16.15 -27.54
C VAL A 518 -32.91 15.50 -26.53
N THR A 519 -32.81 14.19 -26.34
CA THR A 519 -33.62 13.44 -25.38
C THR A 519 -33.26 13.84 -23.95
N ALA A 520 -31.97 13.83 -23.61
CA ALA A 520 -31.50 14.18 -22.27
C ALA A 520 -31.87 15.62 -21.85
N ILE A 521 -31.69 16.59 -22.74
CA ILE A 521 -32.03 17.99 -22.47
C ILE A 521 -33.54 18.16 -22.29
N LYS A 522 -34.36 17.50 -23.11
CA LYS A 522 -35.82 17.57 -23.00
C LYS A 522 -36.31 17.06 -21.64
N ASP A 523 -35.74 15.96 -21.16
CA ASP A 523 -36.09 15.38 -19.86
C ASP A 523 -35.61 16.25 -18.69
N LEU A 524 -34.40 16.81 -18.78
CA LEU A 524 -33.89 17.76 -17.78
C LEU A 524 -34.73 19.04 -17.70
N LEU A 525 -35.20 19.57 -18.84
CA LEU A 525 -36.11 20.71 -18.88
C LEU A 525 -37.46 20.36 -18.25
N GLY A 526 -38.02 19.19 -18.56
CA GLY A 526 -39.26 18.70 -17.95
C GLY A 526 -39.13 18.57 -16.43
N LEU A 527 -38.00 18.04 -15.94
CA LEU A 527 -37.69 17.92 -14.53
C LEU A 527 -37.56 19.30 -13.85
N CYS A 528 -36.92 20.26 -14.52
CA CYS A 528 -36.81 21.64 -14.04
C CYS A 528 -38.20 22.28 -13.86
N GLU A 529 -39.09 22.12 -14.85
CA GLU A 529 -40.47 22.61 -14.74
C GLU A 529 -41.24 21.95 -13.61
N GLN A 530 -41.15 20.62 -13.48
CA GLN A 530 -41.81 19.86 -12.41
C GLN A 530 -41.37 20.34 -11.02
N LYS A 531 -40.05 20.53 -10.82
CA LYS A 531 -39.51 21.00 -9.54
C LYS A 531 -39.82 22.47 -9.28
N LYS A 532 -39.91 23.31 -10.32
CA LYS A 532 -40.36 24.70 -10.20
C LYS A 532 -41.83 24.78 -9.75
N ARG A 533 -42.70 23.93 -10.28
CA ARG A 533 -44.11 23.84 -9.87
C ARG A 533 -44.30 23.29 -8.44
N GLN A 534 -43.37 22.46 -7.94
CA GLN A 534 -43.39 21.95 -6.56
C GLN A 534 -42.87 22.97 -5.53
N ARG A 535 -42.13 24.00 -5.96
CA ARG A 535 -41.58 25.06 -5.09
C ARG A 535 -42.49 26.29 -4.99
N GLN A 536 -43.46 26.43 -5.89
CA GLN A 536 -44.55 27.41 -5.84
C GLN A 536 -45.72 26.81 -5.07
#